data_AF-A0A950HJH1-F1
#
_entry.id   AF-A0A950HJH1-F1
#
_cell.length_a   1.000
_cell.length_b   1.000
_cell.length_c   1.000
_cell.angle_alpha   90.00
_cell.angle_beta   90.00
_cell.angle_gamma   90.00
#
_symmetry.space_group_name_H-M   'P 1'
#
loop_
_entity.id
_entity.type
_entity.pdbx_description
1 polymer ?
#
loop_
_entity_poly.entity_id
_entity_poly.type
_entity_poly.pdbx_seq_one_letter_code
_entity_poly.pdbx_strand_id
1 'polypeptide(L)' 'MCRAIHFPTKTADDVGRLLARSGTSDVVDAAVIVAAIEHNAAVLTSDPKDLAKLASAADYPVHLLTV' A
#
# COMPACT_ATOMS: atom_id res chain seq x y z
N MET A 1 -14.49 10.08 -11.22
CA MET A 1 -13.85 11.27 -10.62
C MET A 1 -12.86 10.80 -9.56
N CYS A 2 -11.63 11.31 -9.56
CA CYS A 2 -10.60 10.94 -8.59
C CYS A 2 -10.57 11.96 -7.45
N ARG A 3 -10.24 11.52 -6.23
CA ARG A 3 -10.05 12.38 -5.05
C ARG A 3 -8.66 12.13 -4.48
N ALA A 4 -7.85 13.20 -4.35
CA ALA A 4 -6.58 13.13 -3.64
C ALA A 4 -6.82 12.93 -2.13
N ILE A 5 -5.98 12.10 -1.51
CA ILE A 5 -6.04 11.79 -0.07
C ILE A 5 -4.80 12.39 0.59
N HIS A 6 -4.96 12.91 1.81
CA HIS A 6 -3.85 13.47 2.60
C HIS A 6 -3.12 12.37 3.36
N PHE A 7 -1.78 12.41 3.37
CA PHE A 7 -0.93 11.52 4.18
C PHE A 7 -0.40 12.25 5.43
N PRO A 8 -0.99 11.99 6.61
CA PRO A 8 -0.44 12.51 7.87
C PRO A 8 0.84 11.78 8.26
N THR A 9 1.57 12.32 9.25
CA THR A 9 2.82 11.72 9.77
C THR A 9 2.66 10.26 10.20
N LYS A 10 1.49 9.88 10.73
CA LYS A 10 1.18 8.49 11.09
C LYS A 10 1.33 7.53 9.90
N THR A 11 0.91 7.94 8.71
CA THR A 11 1.05 7.15 7.48
C THR A 11 2.52 6.88 7.16
N ALA A 12 3.42 7.82 7.43
CA ALA A 12 4.86 7.62 7.22
C ALA A 12 5.43 6.52 8.12
N ASP A 13 5.01 6.46 9.39
CA ASP A 13 5.42 5.40 10.31
C ASP A 13 4.88 4.03 9.89
N ASP A 14 3.62 3.97 9.43
CA ASP A 14 2.99 2.74 8.94
C ASP A 14 3.66 2.24 7.65
N VAL A 15 4.04 3.15 6.75
CA VAL A 15 4.84 2.85 5.55
C VAL A 15 6.21 2.29 5.93
N GLY A 16 6.93 2.93 6.84
CA GLY A 16 8.23 2.44 7.30
C GLY A 16 8.17 1.04 7.90
N ARG A 17 7.13 0.77 8.71
CA ARG A 17 6.88 -0.58 9.24
C ARG A 17 6.61 -1.59 8.15
N LEU A 18 5.77 -1.24 7.17
CA LEU A 18 5.46 -2.14 6.05
C LEU A 18 6.71 -2.48 5.24
N LEU A 19 7.54 -1.48 4.91
CA LEU A 19 8.81 -1.65 4.21
C LEU A 19 9.77 -2.57 4.96
N ALA A 20 9.90 -2.37 6.27
CA ALA A 20 10.74 -3.22 7.12
C ALA A 20 10.26 -4.68 7.12
N ARG A 21 8.94 -4.92 7.14
CA ARG A 21 8.36 -6.27 7.09
C ARG A 21 8.48 -6.92 5.72
N SER A 22 8.26 -6.16 4.64
CA SER A 22 8.34 -6.67 3.27
C SER A 22 9.78 -6.87 2.79
N GLY A 23 10.76 -6.24 3.45
CA GLY A 23 12.14 -6.20 2.99
C GLY A 23 12.31 -5.43 1.68
N THR A 24 11.46 -4.44 1.42
CA THR A 24 11.50 -3.58 0.23
C THR A 24 11.76 -2.13 0.63
N SER A 25 11.99 -1.24 -0.36
CA SER A 25 12.36 0.16 -0.10
C SER A 25 11.56 1.18 -0.91
N ASP A 26 10.56 0.75 -1.70
CA ASP A 26 9.73 1.68 -2.47
C ASP A 26 8.64 2.30 -1.57
N VAL A 27 8.89 3.53 -1.15
CA VAL A 27 8.00 4.29 -0.27
C VAL A 27 6.66 4.62 -0.93
N VAL A 28 6.61 4.78 -2.25
CA VAL A 28 5.38 5.16 -2.96
C VAL A 28 4.44 3.96 -3.00
N ASP A 29 4.96 2.80 -3.39
CA ASP A 29 4.18 1.56 -3.42
C ASP A 29 3.67 1.16 -2.04
N ALA A 30 4.54 1.27 -1.02
CA ALA A 30 4.14 1.00 0.35
C ALA A 30 3.04 1.96 0.84
N ALA A 31 3.11 3.24 0.46
CA ALA A 31 2.09 4.21 0.83
C ALA A 31 0.74 3.96 0.14
N VAL A 32 0.75 3.44 -1.09
CA VAL A 32 -0.47 2.99 -1.78
C VAL A 32 -1.14 1.84 -1.01
N ILE A 33 -0.36 0.86 -0.55
CA ILE A 33 -0.86 -0.27 0.25
C ILE A 33 -1.43 0.20 1.60
N VAL A 34 -0.71 1.08 2.30
CA VAL A 34 -1.18 1.64 3.58
C VAL A 34 -2.48 2.43 3.38
N ALA A 35 -2.57 3.28 2.36
CA ALA A 35 -3.78 4.04 2.07
C ALA A 35 -4.97 3.13 1.74
N ALA A 36 -4.75 2.03 1.02
CA ALA A 36 -5.79 1.06 0.71
C ALA A 36 -6.34 0.41 2.00
N ILE A 37 -5.48 0.08 2.95
CA ILE A 37 -5.87 -0.47 4.26
C ILE A 37 -6.65 0.57 5.07
N GLU A 38 -6.13 1.80 5.21
CA GLU A 38 -6.75 2.87 5.99
C GLU A 38 -8.15 3.23 5.48
N HIS A 39 -8.38 3.10 4.17
CA HIS A 39 -9.66 3.43 3.53
C HIS A 39 -10.53 2.21 3.19
N ASN A 40 -10.13 1.00 3.60
CA ASN A 40 -10.81 -0.26 3.27
C ASN A 40 -11.12 -0.37 1.76
N ALA A 41 -10.10 -0.13 0.94
CA ALA A 41 -10.19 -0.04 -0.51
C ALA A 41 -9.33 -1.11 -1.21
N ALA A 42 -9.64 -1.38 -2.47
CA ALA A 42 -8.77 -2.15 -3.36
C ALA A 42 -7.73 -1.26 -4.04
N VAL A 43 -6.59 -1.84 -4.43
CA VAL A 43 -5.59 -1.18 -5.28
C VAL A 43 -5.77 -1.62 -6.71
N LEU A 44 -5.91 -0.65 -7.61
CA LEU A 44 -5.96 -0.87 -9.05
C LEU A 44 -4.54 -0.68 -9.62
N THR A 45 -3.98 -1.71 -10.25
CA THR A 45 -2.62 -1.66 -10.83
C THR A 45 -2.54 -2.47 -12.11
N SER A 46 -1.75 -2.01 -13.09
CA SER A 46 -1.46 -2.80 -14.30
C SER A 46 -0.45 -3.92 -14.03
N ASP A 47 0.33 -3.83 -12.94
CA ASP A 47 1.24 -4.89 -12.51
C ASP A 47 1.00 -5.24 -11.03
N PRO A 48 0.27 -6.33 -10.74
CA PRO A 48 0.07 -6.77 -9.37
C PRO A 48 1.32 -7.40 -8.75
N LYS A 49 2.32 -7.82 -9.54
CA LYS A 49 3.52 -8.47 -9.01
C LYS A 49 4.41 -7.49 -8.27
N ASP A 50 4.46 -6.24 -8.72
CA ASP A 50 5.21 -5.16 -8.07
C ASP A 50 4.74 -4.94 -6.62
N LEU A 51 3.42 -5.05 -6.40
CA LEU A 51 2.81 -4.83 -5.09
C LEU A 51 2.66 -6.10 -4.25
N ALA A 52 2.85 -7.29 -4.83
CA ALA A 52 2.53 -8.56 -4.18
C ALA A 52 3.32 -8.79 -2.87
N LYS A 53 4.60 -8.40 -2.83
CA LYS A 53 5.42 -8.52 -1.61
C LYS A 53 4.92 -7.62 -0.48
N LEU A 54 4.54 -6.39 -0.80
CA LEU A 54 3.99 -5.45 0.16
C LEU A 54 2.62 -5.92 0.66
N ALA A 55 1.72 -6.31 -0.24
CA ALA A 55 0.39 -6.81 0.11
C ALA A 55 0.47 -8.08 0.99
N SER A 56 1.42 -8.97 0.73
CA SER A 56 1.64 -10.18 1.54
C SER A 56 2.25 -9.89 2.92
N ALA A 57 2.98 -8.78 3.07
CA ALA A 57 3.59 -8.35 4.33
C ALA A 57 2.69 -7.41 5.15
N ALA A 58 1.51 -7.07 4.65
CA ALA A 58 0.53 -6.27 5.37
C ALA A 58 -0.20 -7.10 6.42
N ASP A 59 -0.50 -6.50 7.57
CA ASP A 59 -1.27 -7.14 8.64
C ASP A 59 -2.76 -7.31 8.28
N TYR A 60 -3.21 -6.62 7.22
CA TYR A 60 -4.58 -6.66 6.71
C TYR A 60 -4.58 -7.05 5.23
N PRO A 61 -5.57 -7.85 4.78
CA PRO A 61 -5.66 -8.23 3.38
C PRO A 61 -5.90 -7.01 2.49
N VAL A 62 -5.16 -6.93 1.39
CA VAL A 62 -5.33 -5.90 0.37
C VAL A 62 -5.70 -6.56 -0.95
N HIS A 63 -6.82 -6.13 -1.52
CA HIS A 63 -7.27 -6.61 -2.83
C HIS A 63 -6.53 -5.87 -3.94
N LEU A 64 -5.73 -6.60 -4.72
CA LEU A 64 -5.11 -6.08 -5.94
C LEU A 64 -6.01 -6.42 -7.13
N LEU A 65 -6.47 -5.40 -7.84
CA LEU A 65 -7.25 -5.51 -9.07
C LEU A 65 -6.36 -5.13 -10.25
N THR A 66 -6.37 -5.95 -11.30
CA THR A 66 -5.57 -5.72 -12.50
C THR A 66 -6.39 -5.04 -13.59
N VAL A 67 -5.77 -4.09 -14.30
CA VAL A 67 -6.31 -3.39 -15.47
C VAL A 67 -5.38 -3.46 -16.66
#